data_AF-A0A0R1R4M1-F1
#
_entry.id   AF-A0A0R1R4M1-F1
#
_cell.length_a   1.000
_cell.length_b   1.000
_cell.length_c   1.000
_cell.angle_alpha   90.00
_cell.angle_beta   90.00
_cell.angle_gamma   90.00
#
_symmetry.space_group_name_H-M   'P 1'
#
loop_
_entity.id
_entity.type
_entity.pdbx_description
1 polymer ?
#
loop_
_entity_poly.entity_id
_entity_poly.type
_entity_poly.pdbx_seq_one_letter_code
_entity_poly.pdbx_strand_id
1 'polypeptide(L)'
;MACQFELAHIGINQDSPKEAADLASLLSQLFNLTPRAGQKSEFAGNLFECMRQPFLGKNGHIAMKTPDLEAAVAELKGKGFEFNQDTAAYNDDGKLKNIYLAGEFGGFAIHILQA
;
A
#
# COMPACT_ATOMS: atom_id res chain seq x y z
N MET A 1 -20.61 9.11 -11.01
CA MET A 1 -19.95 7.91 -11.60
C MET A 1 -19.16 7.24 -10.49
N ALA A 2 -19.05 5.91 -10.49
CA ALA A 2 -18.24 5.21 -9.50
C ALA A 2 -16.75 5.50 -9.72
N CYS A 3 -15.99 5.66 -8.63
CA CYS A 3 -14.54 5.82 -8.66
C CYS A 3 -13.88 4.57 -9.23
N GLN A 4 -12.81 4.78 -10.02
CA GLN A 4 -12.03 3.68 -10.59
C GLN A 4 -10.84 3.37 -9.69
N PHE A 5 -10.56 2.08 -9.52
CA PHE A 5 -9.44 1.60 -8.74
C PHE A 5 -8.60 0.64 -9.57
N GLU A 6 -7.29 0.78 -9.48
CA GLU A 6 -6.32 -0.14 -10.08
C GLU A 6 -5.38 -0.64 -8.99
N LEU A 7 -4.99 -1.92 -9.05
CA LEU A 7 -3.99 -2.46 -8.14
C LEU A 7 -2.66 -1.73 -8.37
N ALA A 8 -2.10 -1.13 -7.32
CA ALA A 8 -0.80 -0.47 -7.38
C ALA A 8 0.32 -1.43 -6.99
N HIS A 9 0.25 -1.98 -5.78
CA HIS A 9 1.25 -2.90 -5.24
C HIS A 9 0.72 -3.74 -4.07
N ILE A 10 1.45 -4.78 -3.71
CA ILE A 10 1.21 -5.60 -2.51
C ILE A 10 2.36 -5.38 -1.53
N GLY A 11 2.02 -4.91 -0.34
CA GLY A 11 2.90 -4.87 0.82
C GLY A 11 2.93 -6.21 1.53
N ILE A 12 4.11 -6.73 1.80
CA ILE A 12 4.34 -7.99 2.51
C ILE A 12 5.17 -7.71 3.75
N ASN A 13 4.61 -8.01 4.92
CA ASN A 13 5.32 -7.80 6.19
C ASN A 13 6.42 -8.85 6.38
N GLN A 14 7.64 -8.41 6.68
CA GLN A 14 8.73 -9.26 7.16
C GLN A 14 9.17 -8.83 8.56
N ASP A 15 9.84 -9.73 9.28
CA ASP A 15 10.28 -9.49 10.66
C ASP A 15 11.65 -8.82 10.75
N SER A 16 12.37 -8.69 9.62
CA SER A 16 13.67 -8.03 9.59
C SER A 16 14.03 -7.40 8.23
N PRO A 17 14.97 -6.43 8.20
CA PRO A 17 15.50 -5.88 6.97
C PRO A 17 16.13 -6.93 6.04
N LYS A 18 16.75 -7.96 6.62
CA LYS A 18 17.37 -9.04 5.83
C LYS A 18 16.31 -9.86 5.10
N GLU A 19 15.25 -10.27 5.79
CA GLU A 19 14.16 -11.03 5.17
C GLU A 19 13.46 -10.22 4.07
N ALA A 20 13.25 -8.92 4.29
CA ALA A 20 12.69 -8.04 3.26
C ALA A 20 13.57 -7.99 2.00
N ALA A 21 14.89 -7.88 2.17
CA ALA A 21 15.83 -7.87 1.05
C ALA A 21 15.89 -9.23 0.33
N ASP A 22 15.89 -10.34 1.08
CA ASP A 22 15.91 -11.68 0.50
C ASP A 22 14.63 -11.94 -0.31
N LEU A 23 13.45 -11.57 0.22
CA LEU A 23 12.17 -11.73 -0.47
C LEU A 23 12.08 -10.83 -1.71
N ALA A 24 12.46 -9.55 -1.60
CA ALA A 24 12.46 -8.64 -2.74
C ALA A 24 13.38 -9.16 -3.87
N SER A 25 14.56 -9.67 -3.54
CA SER A 25 15.47 -10.26 -4.51
C SER A 25 14.88 -11.51 -5.18
N LEU A 26 14.27 -12.40 -4.40
CA LEU A 26 13.60 -13.60 -4.93
C LEU A 26 12.48 -13.25 -5.91
N LEU A 27 11.58 -12.32 -5.54
CA LEU A 27 10.47 -11.89 -6.39
C LEU A 27 10.96 -11.16 -7.65
N SER A 28 12.01 -10.35 -7.50
CA SER A 28 12.67 -9.70 -8.64
C SER A 28 13.21 -10.70 -9.65
N GLN A 29 13.86 -11.77 -9.18
CA GLN A 29 14.35 -12.83 -10.04
C GLN A 29 13.21 -13.63 -10.69
N LEU A 30 12.19 -13.99 -9.90
CA LEU A 30 11.05 -14.78 -10.37
C LEU A 30 10.27 -14.09 -11.51
N PHE A 31 10.10 -12.77 -11.42
CA PHE A 31 9.27 -12.00 -12.35
C PHE A 31 10.07 -11.05 -13.27
N ASN A 32 11.41 -11.16 -13.28
CA ASN A 32 12.29 -10.28 -14.06
C ASN A 32 12.10 -8.78 -13.76
N LEU A 33 11.99 -8.42 -12.48
CA LEU A 33 11.78 -7.04 -12.02
C LEU A 33 13.08 -6.42 -11.51
N THR A 34 13.27 -5.13 -11.78
CA THR A 34 14.39 -4.36 -11.21
C THR A 34 14.12 -4.07 -9.72
N PRO A 35 14.98 -4.51 -8.79
CA PRO A 35 14.81 -4.21 -7.37
C PRO A 35 15.06 -2.73 -7.07
N ARG A 36 14.41 -2.21 -6.03
CA ARG A 36 14.56 -0.82 -5.58
C ARG A 36 14.51 -0.73 -4.06
N ALA A 37 15.48 -0.06 -3.45
CA ALA A 37 15.46 0.22 -2.02
C ALA A 37 14.49 1.36 -1.69
N GLY A 38 13.64 1.14 -0.70
CA GLY A 38 12.80 2.16 -0.07
C GLY A 38 13.36 2.60 1.29
N GLN A 39 12.67 3.55 1.93
CA GLN A 39 13.06 4.00 3.28
C GLN A 39 12.74 2.95 4.36
N LYS A 40 11.56 2.32 4.28
CA LYS A 40 11.07 1.36 5.28
C LYS A 40 10.91 -0.07 4.72
N SER A 41 11.18 -0.25 3.44
CA SER A 41 10.86 -1.45 2.66
C SER A 41 11.87 -1.65 1.54
N GLU A 42 11.93 -2.89 1.05
CA GLU A 42 12.63 -3.26 -0.18
C GLU A 42 11.59 -3.59 -1.25
N PHE A 43 11.80 -3.14 -2.49
CA PHE A 43 10.84 -3.36 -3.56
C PHE A 43 11.37 -4.33 -4.61
N ALA A 44 10.49 -5.21 -5.08
CA ALA A 44 10.67 -5.93 -6.34
C ALA A 44 9.85 -5.22 -7.43
N GLY A 45 10.53 -4.40 -8.23
CA GLY A 45 9.88 -3.51 -9.19
C GLY A 45 8.90 -2.54 -8.51
N ASN A 46 7.73 -2.37 -9.13
CA ASN A 46 6.64 -1.56 -8.59
C ASN A 46 5.53 -2.42 -7.94
N LEU A 47 5.61 -3.75 -8.04
CA LEU A 47 4.51 -4.65 -7.71
C LEU A 47 4.53 -5.12 -6.26
N PHE A 48 5.72 -5.32 -5.69
CA PHE A 48 5.87 -5.88 -4.35
C PHE A 48 6.70 -4.94 -3.47
N GLU A 49 6.15 -4.62 -2.31
CA GLU A 49 6.79 -3.86 -1.24
C GLU A 49 7.04 -4.79 -0.05
N CYS A 50 8.27 -5.22 0.15
CA CYS A 50 8.67 -6.07 1.27
C CYS A 50 9.05 -5.19 2.46
N MET A 51 8.21 -5.14 3.50
CA MET A 51 8.41 -4.28 4.67
C MET A 51 9.51 -4.83 5.56
N ARG A 52 10.45 -3.98 6.03
CA ARG A 52 11.57 -4.40 6.89
C ARG A 52 11.17 -4.76 8.33
N GLN A 53 9.95 -4.42 8.71
CA GLN A 53 9.29 -4.76 9.97
C GLN A 53 7.77 -4.74 9.72
N PRO A 54 6.96 -5.46 10.50
CA PRO A 54 5.51 -5.43 10.32
C PRO A 54 4.95 -4.01 10.50
N PHE A 55 3.99 -3.65 9.64
CA PHE A 55 3.23 -2.41 9.78
C PHE A 55 1.73 -2.70 9.97
N LEU A 56 0.89 -2.39 8.98
CA LEU A 56 -0.55 -2.64 9.04
C LEU A 56 -0.90 -3.95 8.34
N GLY A 57 -1.94 -4.62 8.86
CA GLY A 57 -2.40 -5.92 8.41
C GLY A 57 -1.47 -7.05 8.82
N LYS A 58 -2.02 -8.19 9.23
CA LYS A 58 -1.24 -9.39 9.57
C LYS A 58 -0.25 -9.80 8.48
N ASN A 59 -0.67 -9.77 7.21
CA ASN A 59 0.12 -10.18 6.05
C ASN A 59 0.77 -9.00 5.30
N GLY A 60 0.51 -7.77 5.76
CA GLY A 60 0.86 -6.52 5.05
C GLY A 60 -0.37 -5.83 4.46
N HIS A 61 -0.22 -5.21 3.29
CA HIS A 61 -1.26 -4.36 2.71
C HIS A 61 -1.49 -4.60 1.22
N ILE A 62 -2.71 -4.32 0.76
CA ILE A 62 -3.05 -4.25 -0.66
C ILE A 62 -3.24 -2.77 -0.99
N ALA A 63 -2.43 -2.26 -1.91
CA ALA A 63 -2.47 -0.86 -2.32
C ALA A 63 -3.27 -0.71 -3.62
N MET A 64 -4.30 0.14 -3.59
CA MET A 64 -5.11 0.51 -4.74
C MET A 64 -4.86 1.99 -5.07
N LYS A 65 -4.72 2.33 -6.35
CA LYS A 65 -4.63 3.73 -6.80
C LYS A 65 -5.89 4.17 -7.50
N THR A 66 -6.19 5.46 -7.39
CA THR A 66 -7.34 6.13 -8.03
C THR A 66 -6.91 7.49 -8.59
N PRO A 67 -7.48 7.96 -9.72
CA PRO A 67 -7.22 9.29 -10.24
C PRO A 67 -7.69 10.44 -9.34
N ASP A 68 -8.65 10.18 -8.44
CA ASP A 68 -9.17 11.15 -7.49
C ASP A 68 -9.39 10.46 -6.13
N LEU A 69 -8.44 10.68 -5.21
CA LEU A 69 -8.45 10.06 -3.89
C LEU A 69 -9.54 10.65 -2.98
N GLU A 70 -9.81 11.94 -3.07
CA GLU A 70 -10.82 12.60 -2.23
C GLU A 70 -12.23 12.12 -2.60
N ALA A 71 -12.52 12.02 -3.91
CA ALA A 71 -13.76 11.44 -4.38
C ALA A 71 -13.91 9.97 -3.97
N ALA A 72 -12.82 9.19 -4.07
CA ALA A 72 -12.82 7.79 -3.63
C ALA A 72 -13.08 7.63 -2.13
N VAL A 73 -12.48 8.49 -1.30
CA VAL A 73 -12.72 8.50 0.15
C VAL A 73 -14.19 8.84 0.45
N ALA A 74 -14.76 9.84 -0.21
CA ALA A 74 -16.15 10.21 -0.04
C ALA A 74 -17.11 9.07 -0.45
N GLU A 75 -16.85 8.42 -1.59
CA GLU A 75 -17.63 7.28 -2.07
C GLU A 75 -17.57 6.11 -1.08
N LEU A 76 -16.39 5.75 -0.58
CA LEU A 76 -16.20 4.64 0.34
C LEU A 76 -16.84 4.92 1.71
N LYS A 77 -16.75 6.16 2.22
CA LYS A 77 -17.51 6.58 3.40
C LYS A 77 -19.02 6.46 3.19
N GLY A 78 -19.52 6.85 2.02
CA GLY A 78 -20.92 6.67 1.64
C GLY A 78 -21.38 5.20 1.59
N LYS A 79 -20.45 4.26 1.37
CA LYS A 79 -20.67 2.81 1.44
C LYS A 79 -20.51 2.23 2.86
N GLY A 80 -20.21 3.06 3.86
CA GLY A 80 -20.05 2.65 5.25
C GLY A 80 -18.64 2.18 5.64
N PHE A 81 -17.63 2.41 4.79
CA PHE A 81 -16.24 2.15 5.18
C PHE A 81 -15.65 3.32 5.97
N GLU A 82 -14.90 2.98 7.01
CA GLU A 82 -14.14 3.92 7.81
C GLU A 82 -12.67 3.95 7.39
N PHE A 83 -11.98 5.04 7.73
CA PHE A 83 -10.58 5.26 7.38
C PHE A 83 -9.76 5.54 8.63
N ASN A 84 -8.57 4.93 8.72
CA ASN A 84 -7.63 5.22 9.77
C ASN A 84 -6.96 6.58 9.51
N GLN A 85 -7.44 7.63 10.19
CA GLN A 85 -6.96 9.00 9.98
C GLN A 85 -5.48 9.18 10.36
N ASP A 86 -4.95 8.36 11.28
CA ASP A 86 -3.54 8.42 11.69
C ASP A 86 -2.58 8.00 10.57
N THR A 87 -3.10 7.38 9.50
CA THR A 87 -2.34 6.94 8.33
C THR A 87 -2.40 7.91 7.16
N ALA A 88 -3.20 8.98 7.26
CA ALA A 88 -3.35 9.94 6.18
C ALA A 88 -2.02 10.66 5.93
N ALA A 89 -1.52 10.56 4.69
CA ALA A 89 -0.37 11.31 4.24
C ALA A 89 -0.80 12.36 3.22
N TYR A 90 -0.21 13.55 3.31
CA TYR A 90 -0.50 14.68 2.43
C TYR A 90 0.75 15.06 1.64
N ASN A 91 0.56 15.63 0.44
CA ASN A 91 1.65 16.25 -0.30
C ASN A 91 1.95 17.68 0.21
N ASP A 92 2.97 18.32 -0.37
CA ASP A 92 3.39 19.67 0.04
C ASP A 92 2.31 20.74 -0.20
N ASP A 93 1.37 20.49 -1.13
CA ASP A 93 0.22 21.34 -1.42
C ASP A 93 -0.97 21.10 -0.46
N GLY A 94 -0.83 20.21 0.53
CA GLY A 94 -1.88 19.84 1.48
C GLY A 94 -2.97 18.92 0.94
N LYS A 95 -2.80 18.36 -0.26
CA LYS A 95 -3.72 17.36 -0.85
C LYS A 95 -3.42 15.96 -0.32
N LEU A 96 -4.48 15.19 -0.10
CA LEU A 96 -4.35 13.81 0.37
C LEU A 96 -3.60 12.98 -0.68
N LYS A 97 -2.50 12.35 -0.25
CA LYS A 97 -1.64 11.51 -1.07
C LYS A 97 -1.97 10.04 -0.90
N ASN A 98 -2.25 9.62 0.32
CA ASN A 98 -2.72 8.27 0.62
C ASN A 98 -3.38 8.18 2.00
N ILE A 99 -4.14 7.10 2.20
CA ILE A 99 -4.78 6.74 3.46
C ILE A 99 -5.12 5.25 3.51
N TYR A 100 -5.24 4.66 4.69
CA TYR A 100 -5.71 3.29 4.88
C TYR A 100 -7.17 3.24 5.33
N LEU A 101 -7.90 2.19 4.91
CA LEU A 101 -9.16 1.83 5.54
C LEU A 101 -8.93 1.38 6.98
N ALA A 102 -9.92 1.63 7.84
CA ALA A 102 -9.92 1.08 9.19
C ALA A 102 -10.21 -0.44 9.14
N GLY A 103 -9.54 -1.20 10.00
CA GLY A 103 -9.69 -2.65 10.11
C GLY A 103 -8.77 -3.46 9.18
N GLU A 104 -9.07 -4.74 9.08
CA GLU A 104 -8.28 -5.73 8.34
C GLU A 104 -9.20 -6.59 7.46
N PHE A 105 -8.74 -6.91 6.25
CA PHE A 105 -9.48 -7.57 5.20
C PHE A 105 -8.73 -8.83 4.77
N GLY A 106 -9.16 -9.99 5.29
CA GLY A 106 -8.54 -11.27 4.96
C GLY A 106 -7.05 -11.37 5.35
N GLY A 107 -6.62 -10.68 6.40
CA GLY A 107 -5.22 -10.62 6.78
C GLY A 107 -4.48 -9.37 6.30
N PHE A 108 -5.07 -8.54 5.44
CA PHE A 108 -4.40 -7.39 4.84
C PHE A 108 -5.04 -6.07 5.26
N ALA A 109 -4.24 -5.03 5.38
CA ALA A 109 -4.74 -3.66 5.38
C ALA A 109 -5.01 -3.19 3.94
N ILE A 110 -5.97 -2.29 3.75
CA ILE A 110 -6.26 -1.71 2.43
C ILE A 110 -5.76 -0.27 2.41
N HIS A 111 -4.77 -0.02 1.56
CA HIS A 111 -4.13 1.27 1.35
C HIS A 111 -4.67 1.86 0.04
N ILE A 112 -5.15 3.11 0.07
CA ILE A 112 -5.59 3.82 -1.13
C ILE A 112 -4.69 5.02 -1.35
N LEU A 113 -4.15 5.14 -2.56
CA LEU A 113 -3.27 6.22 -2.96
C LEU A 113 -3.83 7.01 -4.13
N GLN A 114 -3.44 8.27 -4.18
CA GLN A 114 -3.57 9.11 -5.36
C GLN A 114 -2.64 8.57 -6.46
N ALA A 115 -3.16 8.37 -7.67
CA ALA A 115 -2.38 7.97 -8.85
C ALA A 115 -1.44 9.08 -9.34
#